data_AF-A0A2H1JDT5-F1
#
_entry.id   AF-A0A2H1JDT5-F1
#
_cell.length_a   1.000
_cell.length_b   1.000
_cell.length_c   1.000
_cell.angle_alpha   90.00
_cell.angle_beta   90.00
_cell.angle_gamma   90.00
#
_symmetry.space_group_name_H-M   'P 1'
#
loop_
_entity.id
_entity.type
_entity.pdbx_description
1 polymer ?
#
loop_
_entity_poly.entity_id
_entity_poly.type
_entity_poly.pdbx_seq_one_letter_code
_entity_poly.pdbx_strand_id
1 'polypeptide(L)'
;MAWDELLIVCPYAEPKGDVHPVLAAAASEVDADSSDDLQWLIFRSNEDVSTLELSRIDFDFCSRSFSAEETFKPEAQWEMIEDDGASVIVPAE
;
A
#
# COMPACT_ATOMS: atom_id res chain seq x y z
N MET A 1 -15.48 -3.16 8.40
CA MET A 1 -15.14 -3.14 6.97
C MET A 1 -14.53 -4.48 6.65
N ALA A 2 -15.08 -5.22 5.69
CA ALA A 2 -14.48 -6.43 5.16
C ALA A 2 -13.93 -6.06 3.77
N TRP A 3 -12.61 -6.09 3.62
CA TRP A 3 -11.93 -5.98 2.34
C TRP A 3 -11.48 -7.37 1.90
N ASP A 4 -11.16 -7.55 0.63
CA ASP A 4 -10.70 -8.81 0.04
C ASP A 4 -9.23 -8.78 -0.33
N GLU A 5 -8.76 -7.63 -0.82
CA GLU A 5 -7.37 -7.38 -1.19
C GLU A 5 -6.97 -5.96 -0.81
N LEU A 6 -5.68 -5.80 -0.49
CA LEU A 6 -5.04 -4.51 -0.22
C LEU A 6 -3.83 -4.38 -1.16
N LEU A 7 -3.78 -3.30 -1.92
CA LEU A 7 -2.61 -2.87 -2.67
C LEU A 7 -1.96 -1.67 -1.97
N ILE A 8 -0.64 -1.70 -1.82
CA ILE A 8 0.15 -0.60 -1.29
C ILE A 8 0.83 0.09 -2.48
N VAL A 9 0.60 1.40 -2.64
CA VAL A 9 1.21 2.22 -3.68
C VAL A 9 2.22 3.16 -3.03
N CYS A 10 3.48 3.02 -3.43
CA CYS A 10 4.59 3.82 -2.95
C CYS A 10 4.96 4.93 -3.93
N PRO A 11 5.58 6.03 -3.46
CA PRO A 11 6.08 7.08 -4.35
C PRO A 11 6.95 6.53 -5.47
N TYR A 12 6.69 6.98 -6.69
CA TYR A 12 7.43 6.59 -7.90
C TYR A 12 7.49 5.07 -8.18
N ALA A 13 6.67 4.27 -7.49
CA ALA A 13 6.58 2.84 -7.71
C ALA A 13 5.43 2.55 -8.66
N GLU A 14 5.74 1.88 -9.78
CA GLU A 14 4.70 1.33 -10.65
C GLU A 14 4.20 0.00 -10.07
N PRO A 15 2.89 -0.24 -10.02
CA PRO A 15 2.36 -1.55 -9.66
C PRO A 15 2.82 -2.56 -10.71
N LYS A 16 3.58 -3.55 -10.29
CA LYS A 16 4.04 -4.65 -11.14
C LYS A 16 3.40 -5.95 -10.63
N GLY A 17 3.22 -6.91 -11.52
CA GLY A 17 2.61 -8.21 -11.19
C GLY A 17 1.17 -8.38 -11.68
N ASP A 18 0.55 -9.49 -11.27
CA ASP A 18 -0.84 -9.84 -11.58
C ASP A 18 -1.77 -9.18 -10.55
N VAL A 19 -1.91 -7.86 -10.66
CA VAL A 19 -2.82 -7.07 -9.81
C VAL A 19 -4.22 -7.10 -10.42
N HIS A 20 -5.24 -7.22 -9.57
CA HIS A 20 -6.63 -7.19 -10.05
C HIS A 20 -6.93 -5.89 -10.84
N PRO A 21 -7.65 -5.95 -11.97
CA PRO A 21 -7.83 -4.78 -12.85
C PRO A 21 -8.42 -3.55 -12.16
N VAL A 22 -9.33 -3.73 -11.20
CA VAL A 22 -9.94 -2.62 -10.44
C VAL A 22 -8.93 -1.94 -9.51
N LEU A 23 -8.03 -2.70 -8.90
CA LEU A 23 -6.94 -2.15 -8.08
C LEU A 23 -5.92 -1.42 -8.96
N ALA A 24 -5.57 -2.00 -10.12
CA ALA A 24 -4.66 -1.37 -11.07
C ALA A 24 -5.23 -0.05 -11.63
N ALA A 25 -6.53 -0.01 -11.93
CA ALA A 25 -7.23 1.21 -12.34
C ALA A 25 -7.17 2.28 -11.25
N ALA A 26 -7.51 1.93 -10.01
CA ALA A 26 -7.46 2.86 -8.88
C ALA A 26 -6.03 3.36 -8.60
N ALA A 27 -5.02 2.49 -8.73
CA ALA A 27 -3.61 2.86 -8.58
C ALA A 27 -3.15 3.83 -9.67
N SER A 28 -3.72 3.78 -10.88
CA SER A 28 -3.41 4.74 -11.94
C SER A 28 -4.04 6.12 -11.73
N GLU A 29 -5.00 6.25 -10.79
CA GLU A 29 -5.65 7.51 -10.45
C GLU A 29 -4.96 8.24 -9.28
N VAL A 30 -4.05 7.58 -8.55
CA VAL A 30 -3.30 8.23 -7.47
C VAL A 30 -2.09 8.99 -8.02
N ASP A 31 -1.82 10.16 -7.44
CA ASP A 31 -0.71 11.02 -7.85
C ASP A 31 0.60 10.62 -7.15
N ALA A 32 1.08 9.41 -7.44
CA ALA A 32 2.24 8.80 -6.79
C ALA A 32 3.58 9.49 -7.08
N ASP A 33 3.61 10.40 -8.07
CA ASP A 33 4.79 11.16 -8.47
C ASP A 33 4.84 12.56 -7.83
N SER A 34 3.83 12.94 -7.03
CA SER A 34 3.70 14.30 -6.49
C SER A 34 4.51 14.54 -5.21
N SER A 35 4.80 13.49 -4.43
CA SER A 35 5.44 13.62 -3.13
C SER A 35 6.11 12.33 -2.67
N ASP A 36 7.37 12.42 -2.25
CA ASP A 36 8.12 11.35 -1.58
C ASP A 36 7.54 10.97 -0.19
N ASP A 37 6.76 11.87 0.42
CA ASP A 37 6.27 11.75 1.80
C ASP A 37 4.88 11.10 1.88
N LEU A 38 4.24 10.80 0.75
CA LEU A 38 2.90 10.20 0.69
C LEU A 38 2.97 8.73 0.29
N GLN A 39 1.93 7.98 0.62
CA GLN A 39 1.69 6.64 0.10
C GLN A 39 0.18 6.37 0.11
N TRP A 40 -0.26 5.33 -0.59
CA TRP A 40 -1.67 5.00 -0.68
C TRP A 40 -1.94 3.53 -0.38
N LEU A 41 -2.97 3.28 0.42
CA LEU A 41 -3.53 1.96 0.66
C LEU A 41 -4.83 1.85 -0.11
N ILE A 42 -4.89 0.94 -1.08
CA ILE A 42 -6.07 0.71 -1.92
C ILE A 42 -6.69 -0.61 -1.52
N PHE A 43 -7.86 -0.55 -0.91
CA PHE A 43 -8.64 -1.70 -0.47
C PHE A 43 -9.66 -2.06 -1.55
N ARG A 44 -9.69 -3.33 -1.97
CA ARG A 44 -10.77 -3.88 -2.79
C ARG A 44 -11.79 -4.57 -1.90
N SER A 45 -13.08 -4.34 -2.15
CA SER A 45 -14.19 -5.12 -1.63
C SER A 45 -15.10 -5.50 -2.81
N ASN A 46 -15.01 -6.74 -3.27
CA ASN A 46 -15.66 -7.21 -4.49
C ASN A 46 -15.25 -6.35 -5.72
N GLU A 47 -16.16 -5.57 -6.29
CA GLU A 47 -15.91 -4.67 -7.42
C GLU A 47 -15.66 -3.21 -6.97
N ASP A 48 -15.78 -2.92 -5.68
CA ASP A 48 -15.57 -1.60 -5.12
C ASP A 48 -14.12 -1.44 -4.64
N VAL A 49 -13.63 -0.20 -4.71
CA VAL A 49 -12.32 0.20 -4.20
C VAL A 49 -12.44 1.39 -3.25
N SER A 50 -11.56 1.42 -2.26
CA SER A 50 -11.40 2.55 -1.34
C SER A 50 -9.92 2.86 -1.20
N THR A 51 -9.57 4.12 -1.45
CA THR A 51 -8.19 4.60 -1.36
C THR A 51 -8.02 5.41 -0.09
N LEU A 52 -6.97 5.11 0.67
CA LEU A 52 -6.54 5.87 1.82
C LEU A 52 -5.15 6.44 1.54
N GLU A 53 -5.03 7.77 1.56
CA GLU A 53 -3.76 8.47 1.51
C GLU A 53 -3.16 8.55 2.93
N LEU A 54 -1.88 8.23 3.06
CA LEU A 54 -1.15 8.24 4.32
C LEU A 54 0.18 8.98 4.18
N SER A 55 0.55 9.67 5.25
CA SER A 55 1.88 10.25 5.43
C SER A 55 2.89 9.16 5.80
N ARG A 56 4.00 9.09 5.07
CA ARG A 56 5.14 8.20 5.35
C ARG A 56 5.92 8.57 6.60
N ILE A 57 5.70 9.78 7.12
CA ILE A 57 6.31 10.24 8.37
C ILE A 57 5.65 9.54 9.57
N ASP A 58 4.33 9.29 9.49
CA ASP A 58 3.58 8.68 10.59
C ASP A 58 3.66 7.15 10.52
N PHE A 59 3.48 6.58 9.32
CA PHE A 59 3.57 5.14 9.07
C PHE A 59 4.26 4.93 7.73
N ASP A 60 5.34 4.16 7.63
CA ASP A 60 6.00 3.90 6.35
C ASP A 60 5.87 2.43 5.94
N PHE A 61 5.02 2.15 4.95
CA PHE A 61 4.90 0.82 4.35
C PHE A 61 5.88 0.61 3.18
N CYS A 62 6.60 1.65 2.77
CA CYS A 62 7.43 1.69 1.56
C CYS A 62 8.93 1.67 1.83
N SER A 63 9.36 1.82 3.10
CA SER A 63 10.78 1.90 3.50
C SER A 63 11.54 0.58 3.35
N ARG A 64 10.87 -0.56 3.59
CA ARG A 64 11.46 -1.87 3.33
C ARG A 64 10.88 -2.44 2.06
N SER A 65 11.79 -2.89 1.19
CA SER A 65 11.52 -3.52 -0.12
C SER A 65 10.76 -4.85 -0.01
N PHE A 66 9.63 -4.90 0.69
CA PHE A 66 8.56 -5.77 0.25
C PHE A 66 8.25 -5.29 -1.14
N SER A 67 8.33 -6.20 -2.12
CA SER A 67 8.10 -5.86 -3.51
C SER A 67 6.80 -5.05 -3.53
N ALA A 68 6.85 -3.78 -3.95
CA ALA A 68 5.72 -2.83 -3.97
C ALA A 68 4.62 -3.25 -4.99
N GLU A 69 4.50 -4.56 -5.17
CA GLU A 69 3.99 -5.33 -6.28
C GLU A 69 3.08 -6.46 -5.75
N GLU A 70 3.00 -6.64 -4.43
CA GLU A 70 2.21 -7.69 -3.78
C GLU A 70 0.89 -7.12 -3.25
N THR A 71 -0.22 -7.78 -3.60
CA THR A 71 -1.51 -7.55 -2.96
C THR A 71 -1.62 -8.41 -1.70
N PHE A 72 -2.09 -7.82 -0.61
CA PHE A 72 -2.27 -8.50 0.67
C PHE A 72 -3.73 -8.93 0.85
N LYS A 73 -3.94 -9.97 1.66
CA LYS A 73 -5.27 -10.45 2.07
C LYS A 73 -5.62 -9.97 3.48
N PRO A 74 -6.90 -9.99 3.90
CA PRO A 74 -7.34 -9.58 5.23
C PRO A 74 -6.66 -10.29 6.40
N GLU A 75 -6.17 -11.50 6.11
CA GLU A 75 -5.49 -12.38 7.05
C GLU A 75 -4.03 -11.97 7.26
N ALA A 76 -3.48 -11.09 6.41
CA ALA A 76 -2.13 -10.58 6.53
C ALA A 76 -1.98 -9.84 7.85
N GLN A 77 -1.00 -10.28 8.64
CA GLN A 77 -0.60 -9.62 9.87
C GLN A 77 0.48 -8.59 9.56
N TRP A 78 0.54 -7.55 10.39
CA TRP A 78 1.47 -6.45 10.21
C TRP A 78 2.23 -6.23 11.51
N GLU A 79 3.54 -6.04 11.38
CA GLU A 79 4.41 -5.65 12.48
C GLU A 79 4.85 -4.20 12.28
N MET A 80 4.92 -3.48 13.39
CA MET A 80 5.46 -2.13 13.44
C MET A 80 6.88 -2.20 13.98
N ILE A 81 7.82 -1.66 13.22
CA ILE A 81 9.23 -1.55 13.58
C ILE A 81 9.56 -0.07 13.69
N GLU A 82 10.15 0.36 14.81
CA GLU A 82 10.71 1.70 14.92
C GLU A 82 12.08 1.74 14.23
N ASP A 83 12.21 2.54 13.17
CA ASP A 83 13.45 2.72 12.39
C ASP A 83 13.68 4.22 12.16
N ASP A 84 14.81 4.75 12.63
CA ASP A 84 15.19 6.17 12.54
C ASP A 84 14.08 7.20 12.90
N GLY A 85 13.20 6.85 13.85
CA GLY A 85 12.13 7.71 14.33
C GLY A 85 10.83 7.66 13.52
N ALA A 86 10.74 6.80 12.51
CA ALA A 86 9.51 6.48 11.78
C ALA A 86 8.96 5.11 12.22
N SER A 87 7.63 4.97 12.20
CA SER A 87 6.97 3.67 12.37
C SER A 87 6.91 2.95 11.02
N VAL A 88 7.86 2.06 10.79
CA VAL A 88 7.90 1.22 9.59
C VAL A 88 6.92 0.06 9.76
N ILE A 89 6.03 -0.12 8.78
CA ILE A 89 5.02 -1.17 8.80
C ILE A 89 5.41 -2.25 7.80
N VAL A 90 5.53 -3.48 8.27
CA VAL A 90 5.94 -4.64 7.47
C VAL A 90 4.96 -5.79 7.63
N PRO A 91 4.74 -6.63 6.61
CA PRO A 91 4.04 -7.90 6.79
C PRO A 91 4.75 -8.76 7.84
N ALA A 92 3.99 -9.31 8.79
CA ALA A 92 4.50 -10.26 9.77
C ALA A 92 4.80 -11.61 9.09
N GLU A 93 5.87 -12.29 9.50
CA GLU A 93 6.24 -13.64 9.03
C GLU A 93 5.33 -14.75 9.57
#